data_AF-I4EK61-F1
#
_entry.id   AF-I4EK61-F1
#
_cell.length_a   1.000
_cell.length_b   1.000
_cell.length_c   1.000
_cell.angle_alpha   90.00
_cell.angle_beta   90.00
_cell.angle_gamma   90.00
#
_symmetry.space_group_name_H-M   'P 1'
#
loop_
_entity.id
_entity.type
_entity.pdbx_description
1 polymer ?
#
loop_
_entity_poly.entity_id
_entity_poly.type
_entity_poly.pdbx_seq_one_letter_code
_entity_poly.pdbx_strand_id
1 'polypeptide(L)'
;MRRWWLAGGGGLGLLMVVTLLLGTAGGLGSVASAETADDAAQLRELAERLLTYRGELGGQPVAVELLPGQAPSHPGLDLPAPEGSRLIGSVVYRDGDKAARLDKVLDVPGSAQDNFTFYQDMLKKRGWNVGSENQQGGFQPSTSSFTRFFCPEQGDSWLTLSISPRDDAPNDVRIHLDLTNPGPCDPSGHRPPGVAGPEDNIPALYAPDGVQVRPTGGSGGGGPYARSASSAVAETDKSPADIEAAFAQQLEAAGWKRVAGASEGPLAWSTWAVPGDSGDQGFLYALQATGKNRLNLYVQVESGSESSSGPSSGWSSSAVTALSAN
;
A
#
# COMPACT_ATOMS: atom_id res chain seq x y z
N MET A 1 -6.30 70.41 -74.52
CA MET A 1 -7.67 69.84 -74.67
C MET A 1 -7.53 68.36 -75.01
N ARG A 2 -8.32 67.49 -74.35
CA ARG A 2 -8.76 66.09 -74.69
C ARG A 2 -7.98 65.34 -75.79
N ARG A 3 -7.68 64.03 -75.75
CA ARG A 3 -8.00 62.84 -74.93
C ARG A 3 -7.23 61.68 -75.62
N TRP A 4 -6.74 60.71 -74.83
CA TRP A 4 -6.72 59.25 -75.09
C TRP A 4 -5.92 58.63 -76.27
N TRP A 5 -4.92 57.79 -75.94
CA TRP A 5 -4.48 56.50 -76.56
C TRP A 5 -3.75 55.72 -75.43
N LEU A 6 -4.14 54.53 -74.96
CA LEU A 6 -4.10 53.13 -75.47
C LEU A 6 -2.79 52.34 -75.16
N ALA A 7 -3.00 51.15 -74.55
CA ALA A 7 -2.16 49.93 -74.51
C ALA A 7 -0.77 50.02 -73.82
N GLY A 8 -0.20 49.02 -73.15
CA GLY A 8 -0.52 47.60 -72.98
C GLY A 8 0.80 46.82 -72.85
N GLY A 9 0.88 45.89 -71.90
CA GLY A 9 1.73 44.68 -71.97
C GLY A 9 3.20 44.76 -71.55
N GLY A 10 3.64 43.70 -70.88
CA GLY A 10 5.01 43.17 -71.00
C GLY A 10 5.81 43.17 -69.71
N GLY A 11 5.97 41.98 -69.13
CA GLY A 11 6.71 41.75 -67.90
C GLY A 11 8.22 41.85 -68.04
N LEU A 12 8.87 41.94 -66.88
CA LEU A 12 10.29 41.67 -66.68
C LEU A 12 10.45 41.21 -65.22
N GLY A 13 10.28 39.90 -65.01
CA GLY A 13 10.72 39.23 -63.80
C GLY A 13 12.11 38.68 -64.05
N LEU A 14 13.09 39.10 -63.25
CA LEU A 14 14.46 38.64 -63.33
C LEU A 14 14.99 38.26 -61.93
N LEU A 15 15.73 37.15 -61.91
CA LEU A 15 16.63 36.60 -60.88
C LEU A 15 15.99 35.87 -59.68
N MET A 16 15.97 34.52 -59.68
CA MET A 16 17.04 33.58 -59.28
C MET A 16 17.62 33.83 -57.89
N VAL A 17 17.44 32.88 -56.96
CA VAL A 17 18.52 32.07 -56.35
C VAL A 17 17.94 30.73 -55.87
N VAL A 18 18.71 29.67 -56.12
CA VAL A 18 18.45 28.23 -55.94
C VAL A 18 19.04 27.75 -54.59
N THR A 19 18.74 26.50 -54.21
CA THR A 19 19.53 25.56 -53.35
C THR A 19 19.39 25.71 -51.82
N LEU A 20 19.30 24.67 -50.96
CA LEU A 20 19.23 23.20 -51.09
C LEU A 20 18.94 22.61 -49.67
N LEU A 21 18.14 21.53 -49.60
CA LEU A 21 18.10 20.39 -48.64
C LEU A 21 18.30 20.60 -47.11
N LEU A 22 17.37 20.03 -46.31
CA LEU A 22 17.61 18.94 -45.33
C LEU A 22 16.44 18.79 -44.35
N GLY A 23 15.99 17.54 -44.12
CA GLY A 23 15.28 17.18 -42.89
C GLY A 23 13.97 16.44 -43.06
N THR A 24 13.98 15.21 -43.59
CA THR A 24 12.99 14.20 -43.17
C THR A 24 13.30 13.79 -41.73
N ALA A 25 12.89 14.61 -40.77
CA ALA A 25 12.85 14.22 -39.37
C ALA A 25 11.59 13.39 -39.14
N GLY A 26 11.78 12.15 -38.72
CA GLY A 26 10.71 11.18 -38.48
C GLY A 26 9.64 11.75 -37.56
N GLY A 27 8.39 11.56 -37.97
CA GLY A 27 7.24 11.70 -37.10
C GLY A 27 7.31 10.62 -36.01
N LEU A 28 8.08 10.90 -34.96
CA LEU A 28 7.71 10.42 -33.63
C LEU A 28 6.34 11.02 -33.38
N GLY A 29 5.32 10.17 -33.29
CA GLY A 29 3.94 10.60 -33.07
C GLY A 29 3.93 11.60 -31.93
N SER A 30 3.49 12.82 -32.23
CA SER A 30 3.16 13.79 -31.20
C SER A 30 2.23 13.06 -30.25
N VAL A 31 2.59 12.97 -28.97
CA VAL A 31 1.59 12.78 -27.94
C VAL A 31 0.54 13.84 -28.25
N ALA A 32 -0.67 13.41 -28.60
CA ALA A 32 -1.73 14.32 -28.98
C ALA A 32 -1.84 15.33 -27.84
N SER A 33 -1.44 16.58 -28.08
CA SER A 33 -1.58 17.63 -27.09
C SER A 33 -3.06 17.72 -26.82
N ALA A 34 -3.46 17.45 -25.58
CA ALA A 34 -4.85 17.45 -25.21
C ALA A 34 -5.45 18.79 -25.63
N GLU A 35 -6.56 18.75 -26.37
CA GLU A 35 -7.36 19.95 -26.63
C GLU A 35 -7.67 20.63 -25.29
N THR A 36 -7.85 21.94 -25.31
CA THR A 36 -8.17 22.80 -24.17
C THR A 36 -9.50 22.40 -23.52
N ALA A 37 -9.55 21.26 -22.84
CA ALA A 37 -10.54 20.97 -21.83
C ALA A 37 -10.07 21.62 -20.52
N ASP A 38 -11.03 21.96 -19.66
CA ASP A 38 -10.74 22.45 -18.31
C ASP A 38 -9.74 21.51 -17.62
N ASP A 39 -8.58 22.04 -17.20
CA ASP A 39 -7.50 21.29 -16.57
C ASP A 39 -8.02 20.40 -15.43
N ALA A 40 -9.04 20.87 -14.69
CA ALA A 40 -9.67 20.11 -13.62
C ALA A 40 -10.46 18.88 -14.10
N ALA A 41 -11.09 18.96 -15.27
CA ALA A 41 -11.80 17.83 -15.88
C ALA A 41 -10.82 16.79 -16.41
N GLN A 42 -9.72 17.22 -17.04
CA GLN A 42 -8.66 16.33 -17.52
C GLN A 42 -7.95 15.63 -16.36
N LEU A 43 -7.65 16.36 -15.28
CA LEU A 43 -7.07 15.79 -14.06
C LEU A 43 -8.02 14.79 -13.39
N ARG A 44 -9.33 15.08 -13.34
CA ARG A 44 -10.32 14.15 -12.82
C ARG A 44 -10.36 12.87 -13.66
N GLU A 45 -10.48 12.99 -14.98
CA GLU A 45 -10.51 11.85 -15.89
C GLU A 45 -9.24 10.99 -15.75
N LEU A 46 -8.07 11.63 -15.71
CA LEU A 46 -6.80 10.93 -15.52
C LEU A 46 -6.77 10.21 -14.16
N ALA A 47 -7.16 10.88 -13.08
CA ALA A 47 -7.16 10.30 -11.74
C ALA A 47 -8.10 9.10 -11.65
N GLU A 48 -9.32 9.21 -12.19
CA GLU A 48 -10.30 8.11 -12.22
C GLU A 48 -9.75 6.91 -12.99
N ARG A 49 -9.18 7.12 -14.19
CA ARG A 49 -8.58 6.04 -15.00
C ARG A 49 -7.40 5.35 -14.27
N LEU A 50 -6.56 6.13 -13.57
CA LEU A 50 -5.46 5.58 -12.79
C LEU A 50 -5.95 4.77 -11.57
N LEU A 51 -7.06 5.18 -10.96
CA LEU A 51 -7.67 4.48 -9.83
C LEU A 51 -8.41 3.21 -10.26
N THR A 52 -9.05 3.21 -11.43
CA THR A 52 -9.69 2.01 -12.01
C THR A 52 -8.68 0.87 -12.22
N TYR A 53 -7.46 1.18 -12.66
CA TYR A 53 -6.42 0.17 -12.87
C TYR A 53 -6.01 -0.57 -11.57
N ARG A 54 -6.14 0.07 -10.41
CA ARG A 54 -5.91 -0.58 -9.10
C ARG A 54 -7.12 -1.34 -8.54
N GLY A 55 -8.25 -1.32 -9.25
CA GLY A 55 -9.50 -1.97 -8.86
C GLY A 55 -9.65 -3.43 -9.31
N GLU A 56 -8.67 -4.02 -10.01
CA GLU A 56 -8.69 -5.43 -10.43
C GLU A 56 -8.46 -6.39 -9.24
N LEU A 57 -9.36 -6.39 -8.26
CA LEU A 57 -9.56 -7.51 -7.35
C LEU A 57 -10.70 -8.35 -7.94
N GLY A 58 -10.36 -9.30 -8.82
CA GLY A 58 -11.33 -10.30 -9.33
C GLY A 58 -11.84 -10.12 -10.77
N GLY A 59 -11.23 -9.25 -11.58
CA GLY A 59 -11.41 -9.26 -13.05
C GLY A 59 -12.71 -8.66 -13.59
N GLN A 60 -13.48 -7.90 -12.80
CA GLN A 60 -14.60 -7.10 -13.31
C GLN A 60 -14.25 -5.60 -13.32
N PRO A 61 -14.65 -4.85 -14.37
CA PRO A 61 -14.42 -3.43 -14.44
C PRO A 61 -15.22 -2.69 -13.37
N VAL A 62 -14.53 -2.01 -12.47
CA VAL A 62 -15.12 -1.17 -11.42
C VAL A 62 -15.17 0.27 -11.92
N ALA A 63 -16.35 0.87 -11.99
CA ALA A 63 -16.46 2.29 -12.32
C ALA A 63 -15.99 3.12 -11.12
N VAL A 64 -15.20 4.16 -11.37
CA VAL A 64 -14.65 5.03 -10.34
C VAL A 64 -15.20 6.43 -10.53
N GLU A 65 -15.76 7.00 -9.47
CA GLU A 65 -16.30 8.35 -9.43
C GLU A 65 -15.52 9.17 -8.39
N LEU A 66 -14.78 10.18 -8.84
CA LEU A 66 -14.03 11.07 -7.97
C LEU A 66 -14.87 12.31 -7.65
N LEU A 67 -15.02 12.59 -6.35
CA LEU A 67 -15.86 13.65 -5.81
C LEU A 67 -15.02 14.66 -5.00
N PRO A 68 -14.26 15.57 -5.65
CA PRO A 68 -13.48 16.59 -4.95
C PRO A 68 -14.35 17.51 -4.11
N GLY A 69 -13.96 17.73 -2.86
CA GLY A 69 -14.67 18.58 -1.90
C GLY A 69 -16.08 18.09 -1.51
N GLN A 70 -16.46 16.89 -1.92
CA GLN A 70 -17.78 16.32 -1.68
C GLN A 70 -17.66 14.98 -0.96
N ALA A 71 -18.71 14.63 -0.21
CA ALA A 71 -18.83 13.35 0.46
C ALA A 71 -19.70 12.43 -0.39
N PRO A 72 -19.51 11.11 -0.31
CA PRO A 72 -20.35 10.21 -1.05
C PRO A 72 -21.75 10.19 -0.43
N SER A 73 -22.78 10.06 -1.27
CA SER A 73 -24.15 9.90 -0.80
C SER A 73 -24.36 8.48 -0.26
N HIS A 74 -23.82 8.21 0.94
CA HIS A 74 -24.00 6.93 1.64
C HIS A 74 -24.13 7.16 3.15
N PRO A 75 -25.18 6.64 3.82
CA PRO A 75 -25.42 6.91 5.24
C PRO A 75 -24.28 6.41 6.16
N GLY A 76 -23.58 5.34 5.75
CA GLY A 76 -22.40 4.83 6.45
C GLY A 76 -21.20 5.79 6.48
N LEU A 77 -21.14 6.80 5.59
CA LEU A 77 -20.07 7.81 5.52
C LEU A 77 -20.54 9.24 5.83
N ASP A 78 -21.80 9.41 6.23
CA ASP A 78 -22.35 10.66 6.75
C ASP A 78 -21.89 10.92 8.20
N LEU A 79 -20.58 10.81 8.43
CA LEU A 79 -19.95 11.02 9.73
C LEU A 79 -19.63 12.51 9.86
N PRO A 80 -20.06 13.20 10.94
CA PRO A 80 -19.66 14.57 11.16
C PRO A 80 -18.16 14.64 11.41
N ALA A 81 -17.58 15.81 11.16
CA ALA A 81 -16.16 16.03 11.37
C ALA A 81 -15.96 16.98 12.55
N PRO A 82 -14.83 16.88 13.28
CA PRO A 82 -14.46 17.88 14.29
C PRO A 82 -14.47 19.30 13.73
N GLU A 83 -14.69 20.29 14.59
CA GLU A 83 -14.64 21.69 14.17
C GLU A 83 -13.29 22.04 13.52
N GLY A 84 -13.32 22.85 12.46
CA GLY A 84 -12.12 23.20 11.70
C GLY A 84 -11.64 22.11 10.73
N SER A 85 -12.33 20.97 10.64
CA SER A 85 -12.03 19.97 9.61
C SER A 85 -12.39 20.45 8.22
N ARG A 86 -11.61 19.98 7.24
CA ARG A 86 -11.83 20.24 5.81
C ARG A 86 -11.98 18.93 5.06
N LEU A 87 -13.10 18.77 4.37
CA LEU A 87 -13.29 17.66 3.43
C LEU A 87 -12.44 17.90 2.17
N ILE A 88 -11.51 16.99 1.90
CA ILE A 88 -10.70 17.01 0.67
C ILE A 88 -11.51 16.42 -0.49
N GLY A 89 -12.24 15.33 -0.22
CA GLY A 89 -13.17 14.72 -1.15
C GLY A 89 -13.40 13.25 -0.84
N SER A 90 -13.97 12.56 -1.81
CA SER A 90 -14.19 11.12 -1.75
C SER A 90 -14.02 10.45 -3.10
N VAL A 91 -13.88 9.13 -3.09
CA VAL A 91 -13.99 8.28 -4.27
C VAL A 91 -15.01 7.19 -4.03
N VAL A 92 -15.82 6.90 -5.04
CA VAL A 92 -16.79 5.81 -5.05
C VAL A 92 -16.41 4.82 -6.12
N TYR A 93 -16.21 3.57 -5.71
CA TYR A 93 -16.02 2.42 -6.58
C TYR A 93 -17.37 1.73 -6.74
N ARG A 94 -17.79 1.52 -7.98
CA ARG A 94 -19.10 0.94 -8.30
C ARG A 94 -18.95 -0.36 -9.08
N ASP A 95 -19.74 -1.34 -8.66
CA ASP A 95 -20.01 -2.56 -9.42
C ASP A 95 -21.41 -2.41 -10.07
N GLY A 96 -21.42 -2.13 -11.37
CA GLY A 96 -22.60 -1.64 -12.06
C GLY A 96 -23.14 -0.36 -11.41
N ASP A 97 -24.41 -0.38 -11.01
CA ASP A 97 -25.07 0.76 -10.36
C ASP A 97 -24.87 0.81 -8.84
N LYS A 98 -24.28 -0.25 -8.24
CA LYS A 98 -24.13 -0.36 -6.79
C LYS A 98 -22.78 0.16 -6.34
N ALA A 99 -22.77 0.94 -5.26
CA ALA A 99 -21.52 1.26 -4.57
C ALA A 99 -20.94 -0.03 -3.97
N ALA A 100 -19.69 -0.34 -4.31
CA ALA A 100 -18.96 -1.48 -3.80
C ALA A 100 -18.00 -1.05 -2.68
N ARG A 101 -17.34 0.09 -2.87
CA ARG A 101 -16.37 0.65 -1.93
C ARG A 101 -16.38 2.16 -1.98
N LEU A 102 -16.15 2.80 -0.85
CA LEU A 102 -16.13 4.24 -0.73
C LEU A 102 -14.95 4.67 0.15
N ASP A 103 -14.21 5.68 -0.28
CA ASP A 103 -13.18 6.33 0.54
C ASP A 103 -13.51 7.81 0.73
N LYS A 104 -13.39 8.30 1.96
CA LYS A 104 -13.53 9.71 2.32
C LYS A 104 -12.22 10.21 2.92
N VAL A 105 -11.73 11.36 2.46
CA VAL A 105 -10.46 11.95 2.93
C VAL A 105 -10.71 13.34 3.52
N LEU A 106 -10.22 13.55 4.73
CA LEU A 106 -10.36 14.82 5.46
C LEU A 106 -9.01 15.29 6.01
N ASP A 107 -8.84 16.60 6.03
CA ASP A 107 -7.90 17.28 6.90
C ASP A 107 -8.59 17.55 8.25
N VAL A 108 -8.05 17.02 9.34
CA VAL A 108 -8.64 17.18 10.69
C VAL A 108 -7.63 17.77 11.66
N PRO A 109 -7.90 18.96 12.25
CA PRO A 109 -6.98 19.59 13.19
C PRO A 109 -6.92 18.83 14.54
N GLY A 110 -5.99 19.22 15.41
CA GLY A 110 -5.86 18.64 16.75
C GLY A 110 -5.02 17.37 16.80
N SER A 111 -5.06 16.66 17.92
CA SER A 111 -4.25 15.45 18.11
C SER A 111 -4.87 14.25 17.40
N ALA A 112 -4.01 13.38 16.85
CA ALA A 112 -4.48 12.15 16.20
C ALA A 112 -5.24 11.21 17.17
N GLN A 113 -4.84 11.18 18.44
CA GLN A 113 -5.49 10.39 19.49
C GLN A 113 -6.89 10.92 19.82
N ASP A 114 -7.06 12.24 19.95
CA ASP A 114 -8.37 12.84 20.22
C ASP A 114 -9.31 12.63 19.03
N ASN A 115 -8.80 12.81 17.81
CA ASN A 115 -9.54 12.54 16.58
C ASN A 115 -9.94 11.06 16.49
N PHE A 116 -9.05 10.14 16.84
CA PHE A 116 -9.35 8.71 16.89
C PHE A 116 -10.48 8.41 17.88
N THR A 117 -10.39 8.95 19.09
CA THR A 117 -11.40 8.77 20.14
C THR A 117 -12.75 9.33 19.71
N PHE A 118 -12.76 10.53 19.11
CA PHE A 118 -13.96 11.17 18.56
C PHE A 118 -14.68 10.27 17.54
N TYR A 119 -13.95 9.77 16.53
CA TYR A 119 -14.55 8.93 15.49
C TYR A 119 -14.98 7.58 16.02
N GLN A 120 -14.20 6.96 16.92
CA GLN A 120 -14.56 5.70 17.56
C GLN A 120 -15.90 5.81 18.32
N ASP A 121 -16.05 6.84 19.15
CA ASP A 121 -17.28 7.04 19.93
C ASP A 121 -18.50 7.29 19.04
N MET A 122 -18.31 7.98 17.92
CA MET A 122 -19.38 8.21 16.96
C MET A 122 -19.78 6.96 16.19
N LEU A 123 -18.80 6.19 15.72
CA LEU A 123 -19.03 4.92 15.05
C LEU A 123 -19.78 3.96 15.97
N LYS A 124 -19.36 3.88 17.25
CA LYS A 124 -20.06 3.13 18.29
C LYS A 124 -21.52 3.53 18.46
N LYS A 125 -21.81 4.84 18.52
CA LYS A 125 -23.20 5.35 18.59
C LYS A 125 -24.05 5.00 17.36
N ARG A 126 -23.43 4.62 16.25
CA ARG A 126 -24.08 4.23 14.98
C ARG A 126 -24.11 2.72 14.76
N GLY A 127 -23.84 1.91 15.79
CA GLY A 127 -23.90 0.45 15.71
C GLY A 127 -22.66 -0.18 15.07
N TRP A 128 -21.56 0.56 14.98
CA TRP A 128 -20.27 0.01 14.58
C TRP A 128 -19.45 -0.34 15.82
N ASN A 129 -19.05 -1.59 15.93
CA ASN A 129 -18.16 -2.05 16.99
C ASN A 129 -16.73 -2.09 16.47
N VAL A 130 -15.77 -1.88 17.36
CA VAL A 130 -14.36 -2.13 17.02
C VAL A 130 -14.25 -3.59 16.63
N GLY A 131 -13.80 -3.86 15.40
CA GLY A 131 -13.50 -5.21 14.96
C GLY A 131 -12.42 -5.80 15.86
N SER A 132 -12.35 -7.12 15.96
CA SER A 132 -11.25 -7.75 16.68
C SER A 132 -9.93 -7.20 16.15
N GLU A 133 -9.03 -6.82 17.06
CA GLU A 133 -7.63 -6.69 16.70
C GLU A 133 -7.17 -8.09 16.33
N ASN A 134 -7.20 -8.41 15.03
CA ASN A 134 -6.16 -9.28 14.52
C ASN A 134 -4.88 -8.51 14.78
N GLN A 135 -4.24 -8.74 15.93
CA GLN A 135 -2.93 -8.18 16.20
C GLN A 135 -2.03 -8.68 15.09
N GLN A 136 -1.83 -7.83 14.08
CA GLN A 136 -0.98 -8.17 12.96
C GLN A 136 0.43 -8.28 13.53
N GLY A 137 0.92 -9.51 13.59
CA GLY A 137 2.30 -9.82 13.89
C GLY A 137 3.27 -9.11 12.95
N GLY A 138 4.54 -9.10 13.33
CA GLY A 138 5.62 -8.54 12.51
C GLY A 138 5.82 -7.04 12.70
N PHE A 139 6.49 -6.41 11.74
CA PHE A 139 6.96 -5.03 11.88
C PHE A 139 5.81 -4.03 11.99
N GLN A 140 5.84 -3.25 13.07
CA GLN A 140 4.88 -2.19 13.33
C GLN A 140 5.39 -0.87 12.75
N PRO A 141 4.51 -0.03 12.18
CA PRO A 141 4.90 1.29 11.68
C PRO A 141 5.36 2.21 12.83
N SER A 142 6.45 2.96 12.62
CA SER A 142 6.96 3.93 13.61
C SER A 142 6.11 5.19 13.73
N THR A 143 5.44 5.57 12.64
CA THR A 143 4.40 6.59 12.73
C THR A 143 3.18 5.95 13.32
N SER A 144 2.72 6.48 14.47
CA SER A 144 1.45 6.12 15.09
C SER A 144 0.29 6.62 14.22
N SER A 145 0.12 6.01 13.05
CA SER A 145 -1.13 6.09 12.32
C SER A 145 -2.14 5.28 13.10
N PHE A 146 -3.20 5.91 13.58
CA PHE A 146 -4.26 5.19 14.26
C PHE A 146 -5.14 4.56 13.21
N THR A 147 -4.91 3.28 12.94
CA THR A 147 -5.76 2.48 12.06
C THR A 147 -6.56 1.47 12.87
N ARG A 148 -7.89 1.47 12.70
CA ARG A 148 -8.76 0.43 13.25
C ARG A 148 -9.87 0.06 12.27
N PHE A 149 -10.27 -1.20 12.37
CA PHE A 149 -11.41 -1.75 11.66
C PHE A 149 -12.64 -1.68 12.55
N PHE A 150 -13.78 -1.45 11.92
CA PHE A 150 -15.07 -1.36 12.56
C PHE A 150 -16.04 -2.28 11.83
N CYS A 151 -16.77 -3.06 12.62
CA CYS A 151 -17.73 -4.04 12.16
C CYS A 151 -19.14 -3.58 12.52
N PRO A 152 -20.09 -3.64 11.60
CA PRO A 152 -21.48 -3.41 11.95
C PRO A 152 -21.97 -4.56 12.84
N GLU A 153 -23.00 -4.32 13.65
CA GLU A 153 -23.66 -5.39 14.40
C GLU A 153 -24.26 -6.48 13.49
N GLN A 154 -24.68 -6.10 12.28
CA GLN A 154 -25.23 -6.99 11.26
C GLN A 154 -24.80 -6.52 9.87
N GLY A 155 -24.47 -7.47 8.98
CA GLY A 155 -24.18 -7.23 7.57
C GLY A 155 -22.74 -7.49 7.17
N ASP A 156 -22.52 -7.59 5.87
CA ASP A 156 -21.26 -8.04 5.25
C ASP A 156 -20.37 -6.86 4.82
N SER A 157 -20.37 -5.79 5.60
CA SER A 157 -19.58 -4.57 5.35
C SER A 157 -18.59 -4.34 6.48
N TRP A 158 -17.53 -3.59 6.21
CA TRP A 158 -16.58 -3.17 7.23
C TRP A 158 -16.00 -1.81 6.91
N LEU A 159 -15.63 -1.09 7.96
CA LEU A 159 -15.09 0.26 7.86
C LEU A 159 -13.65 0.27 8.40
N THR A 160 -12.74 0.94 7.69
CA THR A 160 -11.41 1.27 8.21
C THR A 160 -11.34 2.76 8.49
N LEU A 161 -10.96 3.11 9.71
CA LEU A 161 -10.56 4.46 10.07
C LEU A 161 -9.04 4.49 10.15
N SER A 162 -8.41 5.35 9.37
CA SER A 162 -6.96 5.61 9.43
C SER A 162 -6.71 7.10 9.69
N ILE A 163 -5.93 7.40 10.71
CA ILE A 163 -5.55 8.78 11.07
C ILE A 163 -4.04 8.87 11.06
N SER A 164 -3.49 9.61 10.11
CA SER A 164 -2.06 9.83 9.97
C SER A 164 -1.71 11.27 10.38
N PRO A 165 -0.91 11.46 11.44
CA PRO A 165 -0.35 12.77 11.75
C PRO A 165 0.47 13.31 10.57
N ARG A 166 0.47 14.63 10.38
CA ARG A 166 1.34 15.32 9.43
C ARG A 166 2.07 16.45 10.14
N ASP A 167 3.35 16.62 9.85
CA ASP A 167 4.16 17.69 10.42
C ASP A 167 3.60 19.06 10.00
N ASP A 168 3.40 19.95 10.96
CA ASP A 168 2.90 21.31 10.78
C ASP A 168 1.61 21.43 9.94
N ALA A 169 0.81 20.36 9.88
CA ALA A 169 -0.42 20.29 9.10
C ALA A 169 -1.53 19.51 9.84
N PRO A 170 -2.81 19.68 9.47
CA PRO A 170 -3.89 18.84 9.99
C PRO A 170 -3.63 17.35 9.72
N ASN A 171 -4.17 16.45 10.53
CA ASN A 171 -4.08 15.00 10.29
C ASN A 171 -4.75 14.61 8.97
N ASP A 172 -4.16 13.68 8.23
CA ASP A 172 -4.81 13.00 7.10
C ASP A 172 -5.70 11.89 7.68
N VAL A 173 -7.01 12.12 7.63
CA VAL A 173 -8.02 11.15 8.09
C VAL A 173 -8.67 10.50 6.87
N ARG A 174 -8.59 9.18 6.82
CA ARG A 174 -9.20 8.37 5.77
C ARG A 174 -10.22 7.43 6.38
N ILE A 175 -11.41 7.43 5.79
CA ILE A 175 -12.49 6.54 6.16
C ILE A 175 -12.82 5.71 4.93
N HIS A 176 -12.52 4.43 5.00
CA HIS A 176 -12.79 3.44 3.98
C HIS A 176 -14.00 2.61 4.38
N LEU A 177 -14.94 2.39 3.47
CA LEU A 177 -16.08 1.50 3.67
C LEU A 177 -16.13 0.51 2.50
N ASP A 178 -16.01 -0.78 2.81
CA ASP A 178 -16.25 -1.85 1.84
C ASP A 178 -17.63 -2.47 2.11
N LEU A 179 -18.42 -2.62 1.05
CA LEU A 179 -19.81 -3.10 1.09
C LEU A 179 -19.98 -4.50 0.48
N THR A 180 -18.88 -5.09 -0.02
CA THR A 180 -18.95 -6.28 -0.89
C THR A 180 -18.35 -7.53 -0.28
N ASN A 181 -17.59 -7.40 0.82
CA ASN A 181 -16.95 -8.51 1.50
C ASN A 181 -16.98 -8.28 3.02
N PRO A 182 -17.34 -9.28 3.85
CA PRO A 182 -17.32 -9.15 5.30
C PRO A 182 -15.92 -8.84 5.88
N GLY A 183 -14.85 -9.15 5.15
CA GLY A 183 -13.49 -8.71 5.49
C GLY A 183 -13.06 -9.14 6.90
N PRO A 184 -12.45 -8.26 7.72
CA PRO A 184 -12.01 -8.58 9.07
C PRO A 184 -13.17 -8.83 10.05
N CYS A 185 -14.41 -8.54 9.64
CA CYS A 185 -15.60 -8.76 10.45
C CYS A 185 -16.20 -10.16 10.29
N ASP A 186 -15.64 -10.98 9.38
CA ASP A 186 -16.07 -12.36 9.21
C ASP A 186 -15.69 -13.22 10.44
N PRO A 187 -16.68 -13.75 11.19
CA PRO A 187 -16.42 -14.64 12.31
C PRO A 187 -15.88 -16.01 11.87
N SER A 188 -16.00 -16.39 10.59
CA SER A 188 -15.39 -17.61 10.05
C SER A 188 -13.90 -17.46 9.73
N GLY A 189 -13.43 -16.21 9.59
CA GLY A 189 -12.00 -15.86 9.61
C GLY A 189 -11.41 -15.87 11.03
N HIS A 190 -12.26 -15.85 12.07
CA HIS A 190 -11.80 -16.08 13.43
C HIS A 190 -11.53 -17.56 13.63
N ARG A 191 -10.26 -17.89 13.72
CA ARG A 191 -9.83 -19.19 14.19
C ARG A 191 -10.40 -19.40 15.60
N PRO A 192 -10.96 -20.58 15.94
CA PRO A 192 -11.47 -20.84 17.28
C PRO A 192 -10.41 -20.52 18.33
N PRO A 193 -10.77 -19.94 19.50
CA PRO A 193 -9.81 -19.70 20.57
C PRO A 193 -9.03 -20.98 20.89
N GLY A 194 -7.71 -20.93 20.74
CA GLY A 194 -6.83 -22.06 21.06
C GLY A 194 -6.35 -22.90 19.86
N VAL A 195 -6.71 -22.56 18.63
CA VAL A 195 -5.98 -23.04 17.46
C VAL A 195 -5.13 -21.87 16.98
N ALA A 196 -3.82 -21.86 17.21
CA ALA A 196 -2.94 -20.84 16.63
C ALA A 196 -2.73 -21.18 15.15
N GLY A 197 -2.96 -20.22 14.25
CA GLY A 197 -2.49 -20.31 12.88
C GLY A 197 -1.00 -19.98 12.84
N PRO A 198 -0.24 -20.48 11.86
CA PRO A 198 1.17 -20.10 11.69
C PRO A 198 1.37 -18.58 11.51
N GLU A 199 0.32 -17.84 11.15
CA GLU A 199 0.28 -16.37 11.01
C GLU A 199 0.26 -15.64 12.37
N ASP A 200 -0.14 -16.34 13.43
CA ASP A 200 -0.15 -15.85 14.82
C ASP A 200 1.22 -15.99 15.51
N ASN A 201 2.22 -16.59 14.83
CA ASN A 201 3.49 -16.94 15.46
C ASN A 201 4.48 -15.77 15.52
N ILE A 202 4.36 -14.78 14.64
CA ILE A 202 5.27 -13.62 14.64
C ILE A 202 4.70 -12.58 15.61
N PRO A 203 5.39 -12.22 16.71
CA PRO A 203 4.92 -11.17 17.61
C PRO A 203 4.95 -9.81 16.92
N ALA A 204 4.20 -8.83 17.46
CA ALA A 204 4.35 -7.44 17.04
C ALA A 204 5.77 -6.94 17.35
N LEU A 205 6.46 -6.39 16.34
CA LEU A 205 7.83 -5.89 16.41
C LEU A 205 7.85 -4.37 16.27
N TYR A 206 8.13 -3.68 17.36
CA TYR A 206 8.18 -2.22 17.44
C TYR A 206 9.57 -1.68 17.12
N ALA A 207 9.62 -0.56 16.41
CA ALA A 207 10.89 0.09 16.09
C ALA A 207 11.61 0.58 17.36
N PRO A 208 12.94 0.42 17.45
CA PRO A 208 13.71 1.04 18.54
C PRO A 208 13.81 2.56 18.36
N ASP A 209 14.19 3.26 19.44
CA ASP A 209 14.28 4.72 19.45
C ASP A 209 15.12 5.28 18.29
N GLY A 210 14.57 6.31 17.63
CA GLY A 210 15.22 6.98 16.51
C GLY A 210 15.20 6.19 15.19
N VAL A 211 14.35 5.17 15.07
CA VAL A 211 14.18 4.37 13.85
C VAL A 211 12.78 4.54 13.30
N GLN A 212 12.68 4.92 12.02
CA GLN A 212 11.41 5.01 11.31
C GLN A 212 11.19 3.74 10.48
N VAL A 213 10.27 2.87 10.90
CA VAL A 213 9.90 1.63 10.23
C VAL A 213 8.62 1.86 9.44
N ARG A 214 8.65 1.48 8.17
CA ARG A 214 7.50 1.45 7.26
C ARG A 214 7.31 0.02 6.76
N PRO A 215 6.27 -0.70 7.22
CA PRO A 215 5.95 -2.03 6.70
C PRO A 215 5.73 -1.98 5.19
N THR A 216 6.27 -2.95 4.46
CA THR A 216 6.19 -3.04 2.98
C THR A 216 5.36 -4.22 2.50
N GLY A 217 4.94 -5.10 3.40
CA GLY A 217 4.06 -6.22 3.10
C GLY A 217 4.21 -7.33 4.14
N GLY A 218 3.17 -8.14 4.25
CA GLY A 218 3.18 -9.40 4.99
C GLY A 218 2.49 -10.48 4.16
N SER A 219 2.91 -11.72 4.33
CA SER A 219 2.27 -12.88 3.70
C SER A 219 1.95 -13.89 4.79
N GLY A 220 0.70 -14.30 4.87
CA GLY A 220 0.26 -15.42 5.66
C GLY A 220 -0.32 -16.47 4.71
N GLY A 221 0.19 -17.69 4.79
CA GLY A 221 -0.25 -18.80 3.95
C GLY A 221 -1.03 -19.82 4.76
N GLY A 222 -2.26 -20.16 4.36
CA GLY A 222 -2.94 -21.35 4.85
C GLY A 222 -2.39 -22.63 4.20
N GLY A 223 -2.14 -23.68 4.99
CA GLY A 223 -1.76 -25.00 4.49
C GLY A 223 -0.65 -25.69 5.30
N PRO A 224 -0.27 -26.94 4.96
CA PRO A 224 0.77 -27.71 5.65
C PRO A 224 2.20 -27.18 5.45
N TYR A 225 2.39 -26.24 4.51
CA TYR A 225 3.64 -25.48 4.31
C TYR A 225 3.43 -23.99 4.55
N ALA A 226 2.51 -23.67 5.46
CA ALA A 226 2.23 -22.31 5.81
C ALA A 226 3.51 -21.57 6.19
N ARG A 227 3.75 -20.48 5.47
CA ARG A 227 4.81 -19.52 5.76
C ARG A 227 4.14 -18.21 6.11
N SER A 228 4.60 -17.65 7.22
CA SER A 228 4.20 -16.33 7.67
C SER A 228 5.42 -15.44 7.56
N ALA A 229 5.28 -14.27 6.95
CA ALA A 229 6.37 -13.33 6.82
C ALA A 229 5.88 -11.90 6.95
N SER A 230 6.75 -11.03 7.45
CA SER A 230 6.56 -9.60 7.53
C SER A 230 7.83 -8.91 7.04
N SER A 231 7.66 -7.88 6.22
CA SER A 231 8.74 -7.09 5.63
C SER A 231 8.52 -5.61 5.90
N ALA A 232 9.62 -4.88 6.08
CA ALA A 232 9.58 -3.44 6.26
C ALA A 232 10.84 -2.76 5.73
N VAL A 233 10.77 -1.44 5.61
CA VAL A 233 11.92 -0.58 5.40
C VAL A 233 12.13 0.25 6.65
N ALA A 234 13.36 0.29 7.16
CA ALA A 234 13.76 1.18 8.24
C ALA A 234 14.62 2.32 7.71
N GLU A 235 14.32 3.54 8.14
CA GLU A 235 15.14 4.73 7.93
C GLU A 235 15.86 5.06 9.25
N THR A 236 17.19 4.96 9.26
CA THR A 236 18.04 5.10 10.45
C THR A 236 19.53 5.20 10.12
N ASP A 237 20.29 5.90 10.97
CA ASP A 237 21.76 5.89 10.99
C ASP A 237 22.36 4.68 11.72
N LYS A 238 21.53 3.85 12.38
CA LYS A 238 21.98 2.66 13.12
C LYS A 238 22.48 1.57 12.16
N SER A 239 23.40 0.74 12.64
CA SER A 239 23.94 -0.36 11.85
C SER A 239 22.91 -1.50 11.68
N PRO A 240 23.02 -2.35 10.64
CA PRO A 240 22.20 -3.56 10.54
C PRO A 240 22.26 -4.43 11.80
N ALA A 241 23.42 -4.50 12.46
CA ALA A 241 23.63 -5.26 13.68
C ALA A 241 22.79 -4.71 14.85
N ASP A 242 22.78 -3.39 15.05
CA ASP A 242 22.02 -2.75 16.12
C ASP A 242 20.51 -2.96 15.94
N ILE A 243 20.06 -2.91 14.68
CA ILE A 243 18.64 -3.08 14.34
C ILE A 243 18.21 -4.55 14.49
N GLU A 244 18.99 -5.50 14.01
CA GLU A 244 18.73 -6.93 14.23
C GLU A 244 18.69 -7.25 15.72
N ALA A 245 19.65 -6.75 16.51
CA ALA A 245 19.71 -6.97 17.95
C ALA A 245 18.49 -6.40 18.69
N ALA A 246 18.00 -5.22 18.30
CA ALA A 246 16.81 -4.61 18.91
C ALA A 246 15.53 -5.43 18.66
N PHE A 247 15.36 -5.99 17.46
CA PHE A 247 14.24 -6.88 17.17
C PHE A 247 14.41 -8.28 17.77
N ALA A 248 15.65 -8.78 17.82
CA ALA A 248 15.99 -10.03 18.50
C ALA A 248 15.55 -10.02 19.97
N GLN A 249 15.78 -8.92 20.70
CA GLN A 249 15.31 -8.77 22.09
C GLN A 249 13.79 -8.88 22.22
N GLN A 250 13.03 -8.39 21.24
CA GLN A 250 11.57 -8.50 21.24
C GLN A 250 11.10 -9.93 20.94
N LEU A 251 11.78 -10.63 20.03
CA LEU A 251 11.53 -12.05 19.78
C LEU A 251 11.83 -12.89 21.03
N GLU A 252 12.95 -12.62 21.71
CA GLU A 252 13.29 -13.27 22.99
C GLU A 252 12.24 -13.01 24.08
N ALA A 253 11.75 -11.76 24.19
CA ALA A 253 10.68 -11.40 25.12
C ALA A 253 9.35 -12.10 24.80
N ALA A 254 9.11 -12.42 23.53
CA ALA A 254 7.99 -13.24 23.06
C ALA A 254 8.25 -14.76 23.20
N GLY A 255 9.37 -15.16 23.81
CA GLY A 255 9.71 -16.54 24.12
C GLY A 255 10.53 -17.27 23.05
N TRP A 256 10.84 -16.63 21.92
CA TRP A 256 11.66 -17.24 20.87
C TRP A 256 13.09 -17.46 21.37
N LYS A 257 13.71 -18.57 20.95
CA LYS A 257 15.08 -18.91 21.35
C LYS A 257 16.01 -18.82 20.15
N ARG A 258 17.05 -17.99 20.25
CA ARG A 258 18.03 -17.85 19.17
C ARG A 258 18.77 -19.17 18.95
N VAL A 259 18.82 -19.61 17.70
CA VAL A 259 19.54 -20.84 17.27
C VAL A 259 20.88 -20.46 16.67
N ALA A 260 20.89 -19.47 15.76
CA ALA A 260 22.11 -18.94 15.16
C ALA A 260 21.92 -17.48 14.78
N GLY A 261 23.01 -16.83 14.42
CA GLY A 261 23.01 -15.49 13.85
C GLY A 261 24.41 -15.05 13.50
N ALA A 262 24.50 -14.09 12.60
CA ALA A 262 25.76 -13.44 12.25
C ALA A 262 25.49 -11.99 11.84
N SER A 263 26.54 -11.18 11.94
CA SER A 263 26.54 -9.82 11.42
C SER A 263 27.82 -9.58 10.65
N GLU A 264 27.68 -9.36 9.35
CA GLU A 264 28.78 -9.21 8.41
C GLU A 264 28.44 -8.11 7.40
N GLY A 265 29.18 -7.00 7.48
CA GLY A 265 29.03 -5.87 6.56
C GLY A 265 27.60 -5.32 6.49
N PRO A 266 26.94 -5.35 5.31
CA PRO A 266 25.60 -4.79 5.15
C PRO A 266 24.48 -5.67 5.74
N LEU A 267 24.77 -6.89 6.21
CA LEU A 267 23.75 -7.85 6.64
C LEU A 267 23.93 -8.25 8.10
N ALA A 268 22.85 -8.23 8.86
CA ALA A 268 22.71 -8.93 10.12
C ALA A 268 21.51 -9.86 10.06
N TRP A 269 21.65 -11.08 10.57
CA TRP A 269 20.58 -12.07 10.55
C TRP A 269 20.61 -12.97 11.78
N SER A 270 19.46 -13.58 12.07
CA SER A 270 19.32 -14.62 13.08
C SER A 270 18.27 -15.65 12.71
N THR A 271 18.48 -16.87 13.20
CA THR A 271 17.51 -17.96 13.16
C THR A 271 17.02 -18.27 14.57
N TRP A 272 15.79 -18.73 14.67
CA TRP A 272 15.06 -18.85 15.92
C TRP A 272 14.28 -20.15 16.00
N ALA A 273 14.22 -20.74 17.19
CA ALA A 273 13.21 -21.72 17.54
C ALA A 273 11.99 -20.97 18.06
N VAL A 274 10.86 -21.13 17.38
CA VAL A 274 9.59 -20.48 17.73
C VAL A 274 8.93 -21.24 18.89
N PRO A 275 8.32 -20.56 19.88
CA PRO A 275 7.61 -21.20 20.97
C PRO A 275 6.45 -22.07 20.46
N GLY A 276 6.33 -23.28 21.01
CA GLY A 276 5.26 -24.22 20.68
C GLY A 276 5.78 -25.63 20.43
N ASP A 277 4.84 -26.56 20.22
CA ASP A 277 5.13 -27.98 19.99
C ASP A 277 5.34 -28.34 18.50
N SER A 278 5.35 -27.33 17.60
CA SER A 278 5.36 -27.51 16.14
C SER A 278 6.75 -27.67 15.51
N GLY A 279 7.82 -27.34 16.24
CA GLY A 279 9.19 -27.37 15.71
C GLY A 279 9.48 -26.26 14.68
N ASP A 280 8.65 -25.21 14.66
CA ASP A 280 8.75 -24.12 13.70
C ASP A 280 10.05 -23.32 13.83
N GLN A 281 10.57 -22.88 12.68
CA GLN A 281 11.78 -22.08 12.61
C GLN A 281 11.48 -20.66 12.16
N GLY A 282 12.07 -19.71 12.87
CA GLY A 282 12.04 -18.30 12.56
C GLY A 282 13.33 -17.84 11.88
N PHE A 283 13.21 -16.85 10.99
CA PHE A 283 14.36 -16.16 10.40
C PHE A 283 14.12 -14.66 10.37
N LEU A 284 15.08 -13.89 10.87
CA LEU A 284 15.08 -12.43 10.90
C LEU A 284 16.33 -11.92 10.17
N TYR A 285 16.19 -10.88 9.36
CA TYR A 285 17.34 -10.12 8.88
C TYR A 285 17.11 -8.61 8.82
N ALA A 286 18.21 -7.88 8.94
CA ALA A 286 18.35 -6.46 8.58
C ALA A 286 19.45 -6.33 7.54
N LEU A 287 19.12 -5.81 6.35
CA LEU A 287 20.03 -5.67 5.23
C LEU A 287 20.11 -4.20 4.81
N GLN A 288 21.32 -3.65 4.69
CA GLN A 288 21.52 -2.30 4.19
C GLN A 288 21.08 -2.18 2.72
N ALA A 289 20.10 -1.30 2.48
CA ALA A 289 19.58 -1.05 1.15
C ALA A 289 20.47 -0.06 0.38
N THR A 290 20.33 0.00 -0.94
CA THR A 290 20.97 1.03 -1.75
C THR A 290 20.41 2.40 -1.40
N GLY A 291 21.26 3.31 -0.90
CA GLY A 291 20.86 4.62 -0.36
C GLY A 291 21.40 4.83 1.06
N LYS A 292 21.64 6.08 1.46
CA LYS A 292 22.08 6.36 2.83
C LYS A 292 20.93 6.06 3.80
N ASN A 293 21.27 5.53 4.97
CA ASN A 293 20.39 5.43 6.14
C ASN A 293 19.11 4.61 5.94
N ARG A 294 19.18 3.55 5.12
CA ARG A 294 18.02 2.70 4.82
C ARG A 294 18.37 1.22 4.96
N LEU A 295 17.50 0.48 5.66
CA LEU A 295 17.59 -0.97 5.81
C LEU A 295 16.31 -1.63 5.31
N ASN A 296 16.45 -2.78 4.66
CA ASN A 296 15.37 -3.73 4.42
C ASN A 296 15.32 -4.69 5.60
N LEU A 297 14.13 -4.85 6.17
CA LEU A 297 13.84 -5.72 7.30
C LEU A 297 12.92 -6.84 6.85
N TYR A 298 13.14 -8.03 7.39
CA TYR A 298 12.30 -9.18 7.11
C TYR A 298 12.32 -10.16 8.27
N VAL A 299 11.14 -10.65 8.63
CA VAL A 299 10.96 -11.75 9.58
C VAL A 299 10.03 -12.77 8.96
N GLN A 300 10.34 -14.05 9.12
CA GLN A 300 9.47 -15.14 8.70
C GLN A 300 9.43 -16.26 9.73
N VAL A 301 8.36 -17.03 9.69
CA VAL A 301 8.19 -18.32 10.35
C VAL A 301 7.82 -19.34 9.29
N GLU A 302 8.52 -20.47 9.33
CA GLU A 302 8.22 -21.63 8.51
C GLU A 302 7.80 -22.80 9.40
N SER A 303 6.66 -23.40 9.07
CA SER A 303 6.17 -24.57 9.81
C SER A 303 6.94 -25.84 9.47
N GLY A 304 7.41 -26.54 10.50
CA GLY A 304 8.27 -27.72 10.38
C GLY A 304 7.53 -29.04 10.16
N SER A 305 6.28 -29.06 9.69
CA SER A 305 5.53 -30.31 9.58
C SER A 305 5.95 -31.14 8.37
N GLU A 306 6.93 -32.03 8.56
CA GLU A 306 6.99 -33.28 7.81
C GLU A 306 5.83 -34.16 8.28
N SER A 307 4.70 -34.12 7.56
CA SER A 307 3.76 -35.24 7.62
C SER A 307 4.46 -36.45 7.01
N SER A 308 4.94 -37.35 7.86
CA SER A 308 5.38 -38.68 7.45
C SER A 308 4.19 -39.46 6.91
N SER A 309 3.95 -39.36 5.60
CA SER A 309 3.00 -40.23 4.89
C SER A 309 3.48 -40.58 3.48
N GLY A 310 4.57 -41.37 3.41
CA GLY A 310 4.87 -42.25 2.28
C GLY A 310 5.29 -41.59 0.94
N PRO A 311 5.87 -42.35 0.00
CA PRO A 311 6.57 -41.77 -1.13
C PRO A 311 5.59 -41.35 -2.22
N SER A 312 5.56 -40.06 -2.56
CA SER A 312 5.10 -39.62 -3.88
C SER A 312 6.21 -38.85 -4.57
N SER A 313 6.67 -39.44 -5.65
CA SER A 313 7.63 -38.92 -6.62
C SER A 313 7.13 -37.62 -7.25
N GLY A 314 7.99 -36.61 -7.33
CA GLY A 314 7.73 -35.42 -8.14
C GLY A 314 8.86 -34.39 -8.05
N TRP A 315 9.89 -34.56 -8.87
CA TRP A 315 10.98 -33.59 -9.01
C TRP A 315 10.47 -32.23 -9.52
N SER A 316 10.93 -31.14 -8.90
CA SER A 316 11.49 -30.03 -9.68
C SER A 316 12.54 -29.30 -8.85
N SER A 317 13.77 -29.26 -9.37
CA SER A 317 14.88 -28.47 -8.87
C SER A 317 15.12 -27.36 -9.88
N SER A 318 15.22 -26.11 -9.42
CA SER A 318 15.92 -25.07 -10.17
C SER A 318 17.18 -24.71 -9.39
N ALA A 319 18.23 -25.52 -9.56
CA ALA A 319 19.57 -25.15 -9.16
C ALA A 319 20.21 -24.36 -10.32
N VAL A 320 20.55 -23.10 -10.09
CA VAL A 320 21.46 -22.35 -10.96
C VAL A 320 22.87 -22.78 -10.59
N THR A 321 23.44 -23.71 -11.34
CA THR A 321 24.85 -24.07 -11.22
C THR A 321 25.68 -22.99 -11.88
N ALA A 322 26.39 -22.19 -11.07
CA ALA A 322 27.51 -21.38 -11.55
C ALA A 322 28.69 -22.31 -11.87
N LEU A 323 29.09 -22.37 -13.14
CA LEU A 323 30.34 -22.97 -13.58
C LEU A 323 31.42 -21.89 -13.57
N SER A 324 32.35 -22.00 -12.64
CA SER A 324 33.68 -21.41 -12.74
C SER A 324 34.67 -22.51 -13.13
N ALA A 325 35.51 -22.27 -14.15
CA ALA A 325 36.84 -22.84 -14.21
C ALA A 325 37.77 -22.04 -15.14
N ASN A 326 38.87 -21.60 -14.53
CA ASN A 326 40.19 -21.23 -15.05
C ASN A 326 40.38 -20.02 -15.98
#